data_AF-A0AAW2KBU4-F1
#
_entry.id   AF-A0AAW2KBU4-F1
#
_cell.length_a   1.000
_cell.length_b   1.000
_cell.length_c   1.000
_cell.angle_alpha   90.00
_cell.angle_beta   90.00
_cell.angle_gamma   90.00
#
_symmetry.space_group_name_H-M   'P 1'
#
loop_
_entity.id
_entity.type
_entity.pdbx_description
1 polymer ?
#
loop_
_entity_poly.entity_id
_entity_poly.type
_entity_poly.pdbx_seq_one_letter_code
_entity_poly.pdbx_strand_id
1 'polypeptide(L)'
;MNIVVNSGDSSSIAILPSGFAIVPDCYSDSSRPESGNEGHRGGGRSGSLLTVGFQILVNNLPAAKLTMESVDTVKSLIARTLQGIKSGLQCS
;
A
#
# COMPACT_ATOMS: atom_id res chain seq x y z
N MET A 1 -1.41 2.54 23.52
CA MET A 1 -0.90 1.15 23.51
C MET A 1 -0.15 0.86 24.80
N ASN A 2 -0.83 0.89 25.96
CA ASN A 2 -0.17 0.84 27.27
C ASN A 2 -0.60 -0.38 28.11
N ILE A 3 -1.28 -1.37 27.52
CA ILE A 3 -1.81 -2.53 28.27
C ILE A 3 -0.85 -3.75 28.16
N VAL A 4 0.24 -3.61 27.39
CA VAL A 4 1.13 -4.75 27.08
C VAL A 4 2.42 -4.78 27.91
N VAL A 5 2.68 -3.77 28.74
CA VAL A 5 3.93 -3.68 29.54
C VAL A 5 3.78 -4.12 30.99
N ASN A 6 2.60 -4.57 31.44
CA ASN A 6 2.42 -5.01 32.82
C ASN A 6 1.52 -6.26 32.96
N SER A 7 1.97 -7.39 32.41
CA SER A 7 1.43 -8.74 32.66
C SER A 7 -0.05 -8.96 32.29
N GLY A 8 -0.46 -8.51 31.10
CA GLY A 8 -1.75 -8.87 30.48
C GLY A 8 -1.55 -9.90 29.36
N ASP A 9 -2.35 -10.97 29.37
CA ASP A 9 -2.33 -12.08 28.40
C ASP A 9 -2.19 -11.60 26.94
N SER A 10 -1.00 -11.83 26.37
CA SER A 10 -0.61 -11.35 25.04
C SER A 10 -1.28 -12.14 23.90
N SER A 11 -2.02 -13.21 24.22
CA SER A 11 -2.74 -14.03 23.23
C SER A 11 -3.95 -13.32 22.58
N SER A 12 -4.35 -12.17 23.11
CA SER A 12 -5.55 -11.42 22.69
C SER A 12 -5.28 -10.26 21.72
N ILE A 13 -4.05 -10.08 21.22
CA ILE A 13 -3.73 -9.04 20.24
C ILE A 13 -3.99 -9.59 18.82
N ALA A 14 -5.06 -9.13 18.19
CA ALA A 14 -5.32 -9.42 16.78
C ALA A 14 -4.29 -8.69 15.90
N ILE A 15 -3.31 -9.42 15.36
CA ILE A 15 -2.46 -8.94 14.27
C ILE A 15 -3.22 -9.15 12.97
N LEU A 16 -3.62 -8.07 12.32
CA LEU A 16 -4.36 -8.14 11.08
C LEU A 16 -3.40 -8.02 9.87
N PRO A 17 -3.48 -8.95 8.90
CA PRO A 17 -2.76 -8.88 7.63
C PRO A 17 -2.87 -7.51 6.96
N SER A 18 -1.74 -6.91 6.62
CA SER A 18 -1.66 -5.72 5.79
C SER A 18 -0.32 -5.68 5.05
N GLY A 19 -0.29 -5.04 3.88
CA GLY A 19 0.91 -4.99 3.06
C GLY A 19 0.70 -4.34 1.70
N PHE A 20 1.75 -4.38 0.87
CA PHE A 20 1.72 -3.86 -0.49
C PHE A 20 2.64 -4.67 -1.41
N ALA A 21 2.40 -4.58 -2.71
CA ALA A 21 3.23 -5.13 -3.76
C ALA A 21 3.45 -4.08 -4.85
N ILE A 22 4.67 -4.02 -5.37
CA ILE A 22 5.04 -3.14 -6.48
C ILE A 22 5.52 -4.03 -7.61
N VAL A 23 4.88 -3.88 -8.77
CA VAL A 23 5.23 -4.63 -9.97
C VAL A 23 5.46 -3.65 -11.12
N PRO A 24 6.39 -3.96 -12.05
CA PRO A 24 6.63 -3.09 -13.21
C PRO A 24 5.35 -2.95 -14.03
N ASP A 25 5.13 -1.75 -14.57
CA ASP A 25 4.03 -1.53 -15.48
C ASP A 25 4.39 -2.11 -16.85
N CYS A 26 3.64 -3.13 -17.30
CA CYS A 26 3.94 -3.90 -18.51
C CYS A 26 3.60 -3.18 -19.82
N TYR A 27 3.23 -1.90 -19.78
CA TYR A 27 3.01 -1.11 -20.99
C TYR A 27 4.35 -0.69 -21.60
N SER A 28 4.72 -1.34 -22.69
CA SER A 28 5.72 -0.84 -23.63
C SER A 28 5.15 0.40 -24.33
N ASP A 29 5.85 1.54 -24.19
CA ASP A 29 5.54 2.79 -24.88
C ASP A 29 5.54 2.56 -26.40
N SER A 30 4.37 2.30 -26.98
CA SER A 30 4.17 2.07 -28.42
C SER A 30 4.31 3.34 -29.26
N SER A 31 4.78 4.45 -28.66
CA SER A 31 4.82 5.78 -29.27
C SER A 31 6.17 6.12 -29.91
N ARG A 32 7.20 5.26 -29.81
CA ARG A 32 8.47 5.47 -30.51
C ARG A 32 8.62 4.47 -31.67
N PRO A 33 8.83 4.94 -32.91
CA PRO A 33 9.21 4.03 -33.98
C PRO A 33 10.57 3.42 -33.61
N GLU A 34 10.63 2.09 -33.58
CA GLU A 34 11.88 1.34 -33.47
C GLU A 34 12.75 1.63 -34.69
N SER A 35 13.52 2.72 -34.64
CA SER A 35 14.67 2.89 -35.52
C SER A 35 15.81 2.11 -34.91
N GLY A 36 16.19 1.03 -35.58
CA GLY A 36 17.07 0.00 -35.06
C GLY A 36 18.40 0.51 -34.54
N ASN A 37 18.80 0.00 -33.38
CA ASN A 37 20.17 -0.40 -33.15
C ASN A 37 20.22 -1.41 -31.99
N GLU A 38 20.83 -2.55 -32.25
CA GLU A 38 21.19 -3.54 -31.24
C GLU A 38 22.20 -2.91 -30.28
N GLY A 39 21.88 -2.89 -28.98
CA GLY A 39 22.83 -2.49 -27.95
C GLY A 39 22.22 -1.66 -26.83
N HIS A 40 21.93 -2.32 -25.70
CA HIS A 40 22.00 -1.78 -24.34
C HIS A 40 21.61 -0.30 -24.14
N ARG A 41 20.44 -0.05 -23.53
CA ARG A 41 20.26 0.69 -22.25
C ARG A 41 18.82 1.18 -22.08
N GLY A 42 18.28 0.90 -20.89
CA GLY A 42 16.96 1.31 -20.46
C GLY A 42 16.73 2.82 -20.57
N GLY A 43 15.57 3.19 -21.09
CA GLY A 43 15.19 4.60 -21.26
C GLY A 43 13.75 4.81 -21.74
N GLY A 44 12.89 3.79 -21.67
CA GLY A 44 11.45 4.01 -21.70
C GLY A 44 10.99 4.37 -20.30
N ARG A 45 10.14 5.39 -20.15
CA ARG A 45 9.49 5.72 -18.86
C ARG A 45 8.56 4.56 -18.49
N SER A 46 9.09 3.50 -17.91
CA SER A 46 8.31 2.37 -17.40
C SER A 46 7.73 2.79 -16.05
N GLY A 47 6.39 2.73 -15.94
CA GLY A 47 5.68 2.97 -14.69
C GLY A 47 5.79 1.79 -13.73
N SER A 48 5.06 1.86 -12.62
CA SER A 48 4.86 0.71 -11.73
C SER A 48 3.44 0.68 -11.23
N LEU A 49 2.90 -0.52 -11.07
CA LEU A 49 1.60 -0.76 -10.46
C LEU A 49 1.82 -1.05 -8.97
N LEU A 50 1.21 -0.22 -8.13
CA LEU A 50 1.21 -0.38 -6.68
C LEU A 50 -0.13 -0.98 -6.24
N THR A 51 -0.07 -2.16 -5.61
CA THR A 51 -1.22 -2.78 -4.94
C THR A 51 -1.04 -2.65 -3.44
N VAL A 52 -2.04 -2.16 -2.72
CA VAL A 52 -2.02 -2.03 -1.25
C VAL A 52 -3.25 -2.73 -0.67
N GLY A 53 -3.05 -3.54 0.37
CA GLY A 53 -4.11 -4.28 1.05
C GLY A 53 -4.04 -4.10 2.57
N PHE A 54 -5.20 -3.92 3.19
CA PHE A 54 -5.33 -3.79 4.64
C PHE A 54 -6.49 -4.65 5.15
N GLN A 55 -6.24 -5.40 6.22
CA GLN A 55 -7.29 -5.94 7.07
C GLN A 55 -7.40 -5.05 8.31
N ILE A 56 -8.58 -4.46 8.54
CA ILE A 56 -8.82 -3.50 9.61
C ILE A 56 -10.09 -3.89 10.37
N LEU A 57 -9.96 -4.08 11.68
CA LEU A 57 -11.09 -4.34 12.57
C LEU A 57 -11.51 -3.02 13.22
N VAL A 58 -12.60 -2.42 12.70
CA VAL A 58 -13.14 -1.15 13.22
C VAL A 58 -13.97 -1.38 14.49
N ASN A 59 -14.66 -2.52 14.57
CA ASN A 59 -15.47 -2.89 15.71
C ASN A 59 -15.51 -4.42 15.85
N ASN A 60 -15.55 -4.92 17.08
CA ASN A 60 -15.60 -6.35 17.39
C ASN A 60 -17.04 -6.89 17.56
N LEU A 61 -18.07 -6.05 17.39
CA LEU A 61 -19.47 -6.44 17.44
C LEU A 61 -19.98 -6.79 16.03
N PRO A 62 -20.63 -7.96 15.82
CA PRO A 62 -21.10 -8.42 14.50
C PRO A 62 -22.08 -7.48 13.77
N ALA A 63 -22.80 -6.64 14.51
CA ALA A 63 -23.82 -5.72 13.98
C ALA A 63 -23.37 -4.24 13.97
N ALA A 64 -22.12 -3.97 14.30
CA ALA A 64 -21.60 -2.61 14.29
C ALA A 64 -21.50 -2.09 12.86
N LYS A 65 -22.16 -0.96 12.60
CA LYS A 65 -22.08 -0.29 11.31
C LYS A 65 -20.77 0.49 11.20
N LEU A 66 -20.21 0.52 9.98
CA LEU A 66 -19.14 1.45 9.65
C LEU A 66 -19.66 2.88 9.78
N THR A 67 -18.94 3.71 10.54
CA THR A 67 -19.25 5.14 10.68
C THR A 67 -18.47 5.95 9.66
N MET A 68 -18.95 7.14 9.31
CA MET A 68 -18.22 8.05 8.41
C MET A 68 -16.82 8.37 8.94
N GLU A 69 -16.69 8.53 10.27
CA GLU A 69 -15.40 8.75 10.94
C GLU A 69 -14.41 7.58 10.72
N SER A 70 -14.90 6.34 10.75
CA SER A 70 -14.06 5.17 10.49
C SER A 70 -13.57 5.12 9.05
N VAL A 71 -14.40 5.56 8.09
CA VAL A 71 -14.04 5.67 6.68
C VAL A 71 -12.97 6.73 6.48
N ASP A 72 -13.13 7.91 7.09
CA ASP A 72 -12.14 8.98 7.01
C ASP A 72 -10.79 8.55 7.60
N THR A 73 -10.82 7.81 8.72
CA THR A 73 -9.62 7.24 9.33
C THR A 73 -8.91 6.26 8.38
N VAL A 74 -9.64 5.34 7.74
CA VAL A 74 -9.08 4.39 6.76
C VAL A 74 -8.52 5.13 5.55
N LYS A 75 -9.21 6.15 5.05
CA LYS A 75 -8.75 6.99 3.93
C LYS A 75 -7.43 7.69 4.28
N SER A 76 -7.34 8.29 5.47
CA SER A 76 -6.10 8.94 5.93
C SER A 76 -4.96 7.93 6.11
N LEU A 77 -5.25 6.71 6.57
CA LEU A 77 -4.26 5.64 6.66
C LEU A 77 -3.71 5.28 5.27
N ILE A 78 -4.59 5.01 4.30
CA ILE A 78 -4.20 4.70 2.92
C ILE A 78 -3.35 5.83 2.35
N ALA A 79 -3.80 7.08 2.46
CA ALA A 79 -3.08 8.24 1.95
C ALA A 79 -1.67 8.36 2.56
N ARG A 80 -1.54 8.18 3.88
CA ARG A 80 -0.25 8.21 4.56
C ARG A 80 0.66 7.06 4.13
N THR A 81 0.12 5.85 3.96
CA THR A 81 0.90 4.70 3.45
C THR A 81 1.41 4.97 2.05
N LEU A 82 0.56 5.47 1.14
CA LEU A 82 0.96 5.83 -0.21
C LEU A 82 2.05 6.91 -0.21
N GLN A 83 1.89 7.94 0.62
CA GLN A 83 2.91 8.98 0.77
C GLN A 83 4.24 8.40 1.29
N GLY A 84 4.20 7.52 2.29
CA GLY A 84 5.38 6.85 2.83
C GLY A 84 6.10 5.99 1.78
N ILE A 85 5.36 5.23 0.99
CA ILE A 85 5.90 4.43 -0.13
C ILE A 85 6.55 5.36 -1.15
N LYS A 86 5.85 6.41 -1.57
CA LYS A 86 6.38 7.41 -2.51
C LYS A 86 7.68 8.04 -2.02
N SER A 87 7.71 8.48 -0.76
CA SER A 87 8.90 9.06 -0.15
C SER A 87 10.06 8.06 -0.05
N GLY A 88 9.78 6.81 0.32
CA GLY A 88 10.79 5.75 0.41
C GLY A 88 11.40 5.37 -0.95
N LEU A 89 10.60 5.47 -2.01
CA LEU A 89 11.03 5.19 -3.39
C LEU A 89 11.49 6.44 -4.16
N GLN A 90 11.46 7.61 -3.52
CA GLN A 90 11.80 8.90 -4.12
C GLN A 90 11.03 9.18 -5.42
N CYS A 91 9.76 8.79 -5.48
CA CYS A 91 8.88 9.08 -6.61
C CYS A 91 7.81 10.11 -6.22
N SER A 92 7.56 11.09 -7.10
CA SER A 92 6.64 12.22 -6.89
C SER A 92 5.26 11.94 -7.47
#